data_AF-A0A8S3RQN7-F1
#
_entry.id   AF-A0A8S3RQN7-F1
#
_cell.length_a   1.000
_cell.length_b   1.000
_cell.length_c   1.000
_cell.angle_alpha   90.00
_cell.angle_beta   90.00
_cell.angle_gamma   90.00
#
_symmetry.space_group_name_H-M   'P 1'
#
loop_
_entity.id
_entity.type
_entity.pdbx_description
1 polymer ?
#
loop_
_entity_poly.entity_id
_entity_poly.type
_entity_poly.pdbx_seq_one_letter_code
_entity_poly.pdbx_strand_id
1 'polypeptide(L)'
;MRGEPLRRQNALELLNSCTDPIGQTPDLLWVIRRMICREGSVLPHELSSNCTEQFVPFWSGFFSTLADFKPDRTIVAYGPIIDNKPSDMATVFTAMHNCQNLATTLGQKHAIQTMDQQLYAVAQQVKWSLKDKFADHIIRLGGFHALSCFIAAVGKLWSEAGLKDLLVDSGVYAGTTAEQMLSGKQFNRAVRGLTLVYEALMHVLLSQFFQYCDLEDRLADVPKHLWSRMKEANLQFESSACSGNSQPVDNLAETFTQYVTPV
;
A
#
# COMPACT_ATOMS: atom_id res chain seq x y z
N MET A 1 35.20 -6.75 -14.22
CA MET A 1 34.31 -7.88 -14.51
C MET A 1 32.90 -7.34 -14.57
N ARG A 2 32.22 -7.45 -15.71
CA ARG A 2 30.83 -6.98 -15.86
C ARG A 2 29.95 -7.96 -15.09
N GLY A 3 29.30 -7.51 -14.02
CA GLY A 3 28.31 -8.31 -13.33
C GLY A 3 27.14 -8.58 -14.27
N GLU A 4 26.73 -9.84 -14.39
CA GLU A 4 25.52 -10.17 -15.13
C GLU A 4 24.31 -9.44 -14.52
N PRO A 5 23.34 -9.00 -15.34
CA PRO A 5 22.12 -8.41 -14.81
C PRO A 5 21.39 -9.45 -13.96
N LEU A 6 21.00 -9.08 -12.74
CA LEU A 6 20.14 -9.87 -11.87
C LEU A 6 18.93 -10.37 -12.67
N ARG A 7 18.92 -11.67 -12.97
CA ARG A 7 17.79 -12.38 -13.58
C ARG A 7 16.57 -12.08 -12.72
N ARG A 8 15.51 -11.52 -13.32
CA ARG A 8 14.22 -11.33 -12.64
C ARG A 8 13.78 -12.70 -12.12
N GLN A 9 13.79 -12.88 -10.81
CA GLN A 9 13.21 -14.07 -10.19
C GLN A 9 11.73 -14.09 -10.54
N ASN A 10 11.25 -15.19 -11.10
CA ASN A 10 9.81 -15.35 -11.32
C ASN A 10 9.11 -15.63 -9.97
N ALA A 11 7.78 -15.45 -9.92
CA ALA A 11 7.01 -15.63 -8.69
C ALA A 11 7.21 -17.03 -8.06
N LEU A 12 7.48 -18.05 -8.87
CA LEU A 12 7.74 -19.42 -8.44
C LEU A 12 9.10 -19.54 -7.73
N GLU A 13 10.14 -18.87 -8.25
CA GLU A 13 11.48 -18.83 -7.65
C GLU A 13 11.47 -18.09 -6.30
N LEU A 14 10.66 -17.03 -6.19
CA LEU A 14 10.41 -16.30 -4.93
C LEU A 14 9.68 -17.16 -3.90
N LEU A 15 8.62 -17.86 -4.31
CA LEU A 15 7.87 -18.78 -3.44
C LEU A 15 8.74 -19.95 -2.95
N ASN A 16 9.58 -20.50 -3.81
CA ASN A 16 10.50 -21.58 -3.46
C ASN A 16 11.69 -21.12 -2.61
N SER A 17 12.05 -19.83 -2.66
CA SER A 17 13.06 -19.23 -1.79
C SER A 17 12.52 -18.82 -0.42
N CYS A 18 11.19 -18.80 -0.26
CA CYS A 18 10.53 -18.49 1.00
C CYS A 18 10.61 -19.73 1.91
N THR A 19 11.56 -19.72 2.83
CA THR A 19 11.76 -20.80 3.81
C THR A 19 10.71 -20.79 4.93
N ASP A 20 9.94 -19.71 5.02
CA ASP A 20 8.87 -19.59 6.00
C ASP A 20 7.63 -20.32 5.48
N PRO A 21 7.06 -21.28 6.23
CA PRO A 21 5.84 -21.94 5.80
C PRO A 21 4.75 -20.89 5.60
N ILE A 22 4.16 -20.89 4.39
CA ILE A 22 3.05 -20.01 3.96
C ILE A 22 1.96 -19.88 5.04
N GLY A 23 1.78 -20.89 5.89
CA GLY A 23 0.86 -20.92 7.04
C GLY A 23 1.19 -20.00 8.23
N GLN A 24 2.32 -19.29 8.25
CA GLN A 24 2.66 -18.31 9.29
C GLN A 24 2.55 -16.85 8.82
N THR A 25 1.87 -16.58 7.70
CA THR A 25 1.82 -15.24 7.11
C THR A 25 0.59 -14.47 7.62
N PRO A 26 0.74 -13.49 8.54
CA PRO A 26 -0.40 -12.70 9.01
C PRO A 26 -0.99 -11.86 7.87
N ASP A 27 -0.24 -11.67 6.78
CA ASP A 27 -0.70 -11.08 5.53
C ASP A 27 -1.84 -11.88 4.88
N LEU A 28 -1.67 -13.19 4.72
CA LEU A 28 -2.72 -14.04 4.16
C LEU A 28 -3.94 -14.07 5.06
N LEU A 29 -3.73 -14.12 6.39
CA LEU A 29 -4.82 -14.04 7.35
C LEU A 29 -5.58 -12.71 7.23
N TRP A 30 -4.87 -11.59 7.10
CA TRP A 30 -5.49 -10.29 6.87
C TRP A 30 -6.30 -10.26 5.58
N VAL A 31 -5.72 -10.73 4.47
CA VAL A 31 -6.42 -10.77 3.17
C VAL A 31 -7.68 -11.63 3.28
N ILE A 32 -7.55 -12.89 3.72
CA ILE A 32 -8.68 -13.82 3.83
C ILE A 32 -9.79 -13.23 4.71
N ARG A 33 -9.44 -12.68 5.88
CA ARG A 33 -10.41 -12.07 6.78
C ARG A 33 -11.09 -10.88 6.12
N ARG A 34 -10.34 -10.07 5.38
CA ARG A 34 -10.87 -8.93 4.64
C ARG A 34 -11.86 -9.34 3.54
N MET A 35 -11.59 -10.43 2.82
CA MET A 35 -12.48 -10.91 1.74
C MET A 35 -13.76 -11.57 2.28
N ILE A 36 -13.68 -12.23 3.44
CA ILE A 36 -14.80 -13.00 4.02
C ILE A 36 -15.73 -12.14 4.87
N CYS A 37 -15.24 -11.05 5.47
CA CYS A 37 -16.01 -10.24 6.41
C CYS A 37 -16.84 -9.10 5.76
N ARG A 38 -17.11 -9.16 4.45
CA ARG A 38 -17.66 -7.99 3.73
C ARG A 38 -19.16 -7.73 3.93
N GLU A 39 -19.94 -8.58 4.63
CA GLU A 39 -21.16 -8.19 5.39
C GLU A 39 -21.84 -9.39 6.10
N GLY A 40 -22.44 -9.13 7.27
CA GLY A 40 -23.55 -9.90 7.85
C GLY A 40 -23.25 -11.24 8.55
N SER A 41 -22.76 -11.23 9.80
CA SER A 41 -23.16 -12.26 10.78
C SER A 41 -22.95 -11.83 12.24
N VAL A 42 -24.08 -11.42 12.86
CA VAL A 42 -24.50 -11.59 14.27
C VAL A 42 -23.85 -10.71 15.37
N LEU A 43 -24.44 -9.52 15.56
CA LEU A 43 -24.89 -9.09 16.89
C LEU A 43 -26.43 -9.09 16.91
N PRO A 44 -27.08 -9.20 18.09
CA PRO A 44 -28.52 -9.39 18.22
C PRO A 44 -29.33 -8.33 17.45
N HIS A 45 -30.48 -8.77 16.96
CA HIS A 45 -31.39 -8.16 15.98
C HIS A 45 -32.05 -6.83 16.40
N GLU A 46 -31.32 -5.85 16.94
CA GLU A 46 -31.93 -4.57 17.36
C GLU A 46 -31.22 -3.29 16.87
N LEU A 47 -30.24 -3.37 15.97
CA LEU A 47 -29.60 -2.15 15.42
C LEU A 47 -29.52 -2.16 13.88
N SER A 48 -30.53 -1.50 13.31
CA SER A 48 -30.60 -0.81 12.00
C SER A 48 -30.04 -1.46 10.73
N SER A 49 -30.95 -1.63 9.77
CA SER A 49 -30.71 -1.59 8.32
C SER A 49 -29.71 -0.49 7.90
N ASN A 50 -28.74 -0.85 7.04
CA ASN A 50 -27.65 -0.04 6.44
C ASN A 50 -26.25 -0.19 7.06
N CYS A 51 -25.82 -1.38 7.46
CA CYS A 51 -24.44 -1.57 7.94
C CYS A 51 -23.52 -2.10 6.83
N THR A 52 -22.95 -1.16 6.06
CA THR A 52 -21.85 -1.38 5.10
C THR A 52 -20.47 -1.21 5.75
N GLU A 53 -20.31 -1.66 6.99
CA GLU A 53 -19.10 -1.38 7.78
C GLU A 53 -18.05 -2.47 7.62
N GLN A 54 -16.83 -2.04 7.26
CA GLN A 54 -15.67 -2.90 7.14
C GLN A 54 -15.06 -3.17 8.53
N PHE A 55 -15.25 -4.37 9.06
CA PHE A 55 -14.79 -4.76 10.41
C PHE A 55 -13.29 -5.09 10.51
N VAL A 56 -12.67 -5.45 9.39
CA VAL A 56 -11.23 -5.74 9.37
C VAL A 56 -10.48 -4.44 9.12
N PRO A 57 -9.65 -3.96 10.06
CA PRO A 57 -8.90 -2.74 9.86
C PRO A 57 -7.99 -2.85 8.64
N PHE A 58 -7.56 -1.70 8.13
CA PHE A 58 -6.52 -1.68 7.11
C PHE A 58 -5.27 -2.39 7.61
N TRP A 59 -4.39 -2.80 6.68
CA TRP A 59 -3.22 -3.64 6.97
C TRP A 59 -2.47 -3.17 8.23
N SER A 60 -2.13 -1.88 8.31
CA SER A 60 -1.42 -1.30 9.46
C SER A 60 -2.16 -1.44 10.79
N GLY A 61 -3.48 -1.29 10.79
CA GLY A 61 -4.30 -1.43 11.99
C GLY A 61 -4.40 -2.89 12.43
N PHE A 62 -4.54 -3.82 11.47
CA PHE A 62 -4.55 -5.25 11.77
C PHE A 62 -3.23 -5.70 12.38
N PHE A 63 -2.10 -5.32 11.77
CA PHE A 63 -0.78 -5.69 12.29
C PHE A 63 -0.47 -5.00 13.62
N SER A 64 -0.98 -3.80 13.87
CA SER A 64 -0.90 -3.16 15.19
C SER A 64 -1.60 -3.97 16.29
N THR A 65 -2.70 -4.65 15.98
CA THR A 65 -3.39 -5.52 16.96
C THR A 65 -2.69 -6.85 17.22
N LEU A 66 -1.84 -7.29 16.27
CA LEU A 66 -1.03 -8.50 16.39
C LEU A 66 0.35 -8.23 17.00
N ALA A 67 0.74 -6.96 17.09
CA ALA A 67 2.06 -6.60 17.59
C ALA A 67 2.12 -6.72 19.11
N ASP A 68 2.95 -7.64 19.61
CA ASP A 68 3.28 -7.74 21.03
C ASP A 68 4.27 -6.66 21.49
N PHE A 69 4.84 -5.91 20.54
CA PHE A 69 5.82 -4.86 20.80
C PHE A 69 5.15 -3.49 20.92
N LYS A 70 5.39 -2.82 22.04
CA LYS A 70 5.03 -1.41 22.23
C LYS A 70 6.21 -0.54 21.76
N PRO A 71 6.06 0.28 20.72
CA PRO A 71 7.15 1.12 20.24
C PRO A 71 7.58 2.13 21.29
N ASP A 72 8.87 2.43 21.31
CA ASP A 72 9.42 3.51 22.10
C ASP A 72 8.78 4.84 21.72
N ARG A 73 8.66 5.73 22.72
CA ARG A 73 8.07 7.05 22.51
C ARG A 73 8.96 7.86 21.56
N THR A 74 8.41 8.19 20.39
CA THR A 74 9.05 9.13 19.47
C THR A 74 8.92 10.54 20.03
N ILE A 75 10.04 11.27 20.07
CA ILE A 75 10.07 12.69 20.42
C ILE A 75 10.19 13.48 19.12
N VAL A 76 9.18 14.30 18.84
CA VAL A 76 9.20 15.21 17.69
C VAL A 76 9.77 16.54 18.13
N ALA A 77 10.79 17.01 17.42
CA ALA A 77 11.42 18.30 17.63
C ALA A 77 11.60 19.01 16.30
N TYR A 78 11.39 20.32 16.28
CA TYR A 78 11.55 21.14 15.10
C TYR A 78 12.98 21.65 14.99
N GLY A 79 13.56 21.53 13.80
CA GLY A 79 14.84 22.16 13.48
C GLY A 79 14.71 23.68 13.32
N PRO A 80 15.85 24.40 13.28
CA PRO A 80 15.85 25.84 13.03
C PRO A 80 15.26 26.17 11.65
N ILE A 81 14.49 27.26 11.59
CA ILE A 81 13.95 27.79 10.32
C ILE A 81 15.10 28.37 9.50
N ILE A 82 15.15 28.00 8.21
CA ILE A 82 16.09 28.57 7.25
C ILE A 82 15.31 29.56 6.40
N ASP A 83 15.54 30.85 6.60
CA ASP A 83 14.89 31.94 5.85
C ASP A 83 15.54 32.13 4.49
N ASN A 84 15.33 31.17 3.59
CA ASN A 84 15.76 31.21 2.20
C ASN A 84 14.87 30.34 1.33
N LYS A 85 14.94 30.51 0.01
CA LYS A 85 14.19 29.68 -0.93
C LYS A 85 14.54 28.19 -0.74
N PRO A 86 13.57 27.29 -0.53
CA PRO A 86 13.84 25.88 -0.26
C PRO A 86 14.63 25.18 -1.37
N SER A 87 14.38 25.54 -2.63
CA SER A 87 15.02 24.91 -3.79
C SER A 87 16.47 25.33 -4.03
N ASP A 88 16.96 26.35 -3.33
CA ASP A 88 18.33 26.83 -3.53
C ASP A 88 19.33 25.83 -2.94
N MET A 89 20.39 25.53 -3.68
CA MET A 89 21.40 24.56 -3.25
C MET A 89 22.03 24.93 -1.89
N ALA A 90 22.22 26.22 -1.60
CA ALA A 90 22.75 26.67 -0.32
C ALA A 90 21.78 26.37 0.86
N THR A 91 20.48 26.52 0.63
CA THR A 91 19.43 26.18 1.59
C THR A 91 19.42 24.68 1.87
N VAL A 92 19.40 23.87 0.82
CA VAL A 92 19.43 22.40 0.93
C VAL A 92 20.72 21.92 1.61
N PHE A 93 21.87 22.48 1.23
CA PHE A 93 23.14 22.20 1.89
C PHE A 93 23.09 22.50 3.39
N THR A 94 22.56 23.66 3.77
CA THR A 94 22.45 24.08 5.18
C THR A 94 21.52 23.14 5.95
N ALA A 95 20.38 22.77 5.37
CA ALA A 95 19.45 21.80 5.96
C ALA A 95 20.11 20.43 6.15
N MET A 96 20.85 19.94 5.15
CA MET A 96 21.57 18.68 5.21
C MET A 96 22.69 18.70 6.26
N HIS A 97 23.43 19.80 6.34
CA HIS A 97 24.51 19.94 7.31
C HIS A 97 23.98 20.02 8.74
N ASN A 98 22.89 20.75 8.97
CA ASN A 98 22.22 20.81 10.27
C ASN A 98 21.70 19.43 10.70
N CYS A 99 21.08 18.68 9.78
CA CYS A 99 20.62 17.32 10.04
C CYS A 99 21.79 16.38 10.42
N GLN A 100 22.92 16.50 9.72
CA GLN A 100 24.13 15.74 10.05
C GLN A 100 24.67 16.08 11.44
N ASN A 101 24.80 17.37 11.77
CA ASN A 101 25.28 17.81 13.08
C ASN A 101 24.35 17.35 14.22
N LEU A 102 23.03 17.36 13.99
CA LEU A 102 22.04 16.83 14.92
C LEU A 102 22.23 15.32 15.15
N ALA A 103 22.35 14.55 14.06
CA ALA A 103 22.59 13.11 14.15
C ALA A 103 23.87 12.81 14.95
N THR A 104 24.97 13.51 14.67
CA THR A 104 26.23 13.36 15.42
C THR A 104 26.06 13.72 16.90
N THR A 105 25.36 14.81 17.21
CA THR A 105 25.11 15.24 18.61
C THR A 105 24.29 14.22 19.39
N LEU A 106 23.37 13.53 18.71
CA LEU A 106 22.56 12.45 19.26
C LEU A 106 23.27 11.09 19.28
N GLY A 107 24.55 11.03 18.89
CA GLY A 107 25.33 9.78 18.83
C GLY A 107 24.88 8.84 17.71
N GLN A 108 24.14 9.33 16.71
CA GLN A 108 23.69 8.53 15.58
C GLN A 108 24.79 8.45 14.51
N LYS A 109 25.04 7.25 14.00
CA LYS A 109 26.04 7.00 12.94
C LYS A 109 25.65 7.59 11.59
N HIS A 110 24.35 7.68 11.32
CA HIS A 110 23.83 8.10 10.01
C HIS A 110 22.76 9.17 10.20
N ALA A 111 22.86 10.23 9.41
CA ALA A 111 21.81 11.23 9.29
C ALA A 111 20.79 10.77 8.24
N ILE A 112 19.52 10.62 8.62
CA ILE A 112 18.45 10.23 7.70
C ILE A 112 17.57 11.44 7.47
N GLN A 113 17.51 11.89 6.21
CA GLN A 113 16.66 13.03 5.84
C GLN A 113 15.73 12.65 4.70
N THR A 114 14.44 12.91 4.93
CA THR A 114 13.39 12.67 3.94
C THR A 114 12.95 14.00 3.35
N MET A 115 12.83 14.08 2.03
CA MET A 115 12.53 15.34 1.33
C MET A 115 11.45 15.14 0.27
N ASP A 116 10.73 16.22 -0.08
CA ASP A 116 9.88 16.21 -1.26
C ASP A 116 10.69 15.90 -2.54
N GLN A 117 10.00 15.58 -3.63
CA GLN A 117 10.69 15.12 -4.85
C GLN A 117 11.63 16.16 -5.46
N GLN A 118 11.30 17.45 -5.39
CA GLN A 118 12.11 18.50 -5.97
C GLN A 118 13.37 18.73 -5.12
N LEU A 119 13.21 18.83 -3.81
CA LEU A 119 14.30 18.98 -2.85
C LEU A 119 15.19 17.74 -2.80
N TYR A 120 14.62 16.54 -2.91
CA TYR A 120 15.38 15.29 -3.02
C TYR A 120 16.37 15.34 -4.19
N ALA A 121 15.92 15.80 -5.37
CA ALA A 121 16.79 15.91 -6.54
C ALA A 121 17.95 16.88 -6.30
N VAL A 122 17.68 18.03 -5.68
CA VAL A 122 18.71 19.03 -5.32
C VAL A 122 19.66 18.47 -4.26
N ALA A 123 19.14 17.80 -3.23
CA ALA A 123 19.95 17.21 -2.17
C ALA A 123 20.89 16.11 -2.68
N GLN A 124 20.43 15.32 -3.66
CA GLN A 124 21.28 14.36 -4.34
C GLN A 124 22.42 15.05 -5.11
N GLN A 125 22.16 16.17 -5.78
CA GLN A 125 23.22 16.96 -6.42
C GLN A 125 24.24 17.49 -5.41
N VAL A 126 23.77 18.01 -4.28
CA VAL A 126 24.64 18.47 -3.17
C VAL A 126 25.49 17.32 -2.64
N LYS A 127 24.88 16.17 -2.34
CA LYS A 127 25.58 14.97 -1.87
C LYS A 127 26.62 14.46 -2.89
N TRP A 128 26.29 14.45 -4.17
CA TRP A 128 27.22 14.02 -5.22
C TRP A 128 28.37 15.00 -5.43
N SER A 129 28.16 16.28 -5.16
CA SER A 129 29.20 17.31 -5.24
C SER A 129 30.15 17.24 -4.04
N LEU A 130 29.66 16.82 -2.88
CA LEU A 130 30.40 16.78 -1.61
C LEU A 130 30.32 15.37 -0.98
N LYS A 131 30.74 14.35 -1.74
CA LYS A 131 30.57 12.92 -1.37
C LYS A 131 31.19 12.57 -0.03
N ASP A 132 32.40 13.08 0.24
CA ASP A 132 33.11 12.79 1.49
C ASP A 132 32.43 13.43 2.70
N LYS A 133 31.89 14.66 2.53
CA LYS A 133 31.18 15.36 3.60
C LYS A 133 29.87 14.68 3.97
N PHE A 134 29.14 14.14 3.00
CA PHE A 134 27.81 13.55 3.19
C PHE A 134 27.79 12.03 2.98
N ALA A 135 28.92 11.35 3.19
CA ALA A 135 29.06 9.92 2.96
C ALA A 135 28.11 9.09 3.85
N ASP A 136 27.90 9.53 5.08
CA ASP A 136 27.06 8.93 6.11
C ASP A 136 25.59 9.43 6.09
N HIS A 137 25.25 10.37 5.21
CA HIS A 137 23.93 10.97 5.12
C HIS A 137 23.03 10.18 4.16
N ILE A 138 21.95 9.58 4.64
CA ILE A 138 20.95 8.84 3.87
C ILE A 138 19.80 9.77 3.48
N ILE A 139 19.72 10.14 2.21
CA ILE A 139 18.65 10.98 1.66
C ILE A 139 17.55 10.07 1.10
N ARG A 140 16.30 10.30 1.50
CA ARG A 140 15.13 9.54 1.08
C ARG A 140 14.10 10.43 0.41
N LEU A 141 13.44 9.89 -0.60
CA LEU A 141 12.25 10.50 -1.18
C LEU A 141 11.10 10.43 -0.17
N GLY A 142 10.33 11.53 -0.06
CA GLY A 142 9.14 11.62 0.78
C GLY A 142 8.16 10.49 0.51
N GLY A 143 7.57 9.92 1.57
CA GLY A 143 6.69 8.76 1.46
C GLY A 143 5.57 8.94 0.43
N PHE A 144 4.97 10.14 0.40
CA PHE A 144 3.97 10.52 -0.61
C PHE A 144 4.50 10.42 -2.04
N HIS A 145 5.67 11.01 -2.31
CA HIS A 145 6.27 10.98 -3.65
C HIS A 145 6.78 9.59 -4.03
N ALA A 146 7.36 8.85 -3.08
CA ALA A 146 7.79 7.47 -3.30
C ALA A 146 6.59 6.59 -3.72
N LEU A 147 5.47 6.70 -3.01
CA LEU A 147 4.26 5.96 -3.35
C LEU A 147 3.62 6.46 -4.66
N SER A 148 3.66 7.76 -4.94
CA SER A 148 3.20 8.31 -6.23
C SER A 148 4.02 7.78 -7.42
N CYS A 149 5.35 7.70 -7.27
CA CYS A 149 6.23 7.06 -8.25
C CYS A 149 5.92 5.58 -8.42
N PHE A 150 5.64 4.87 -7.32
CA PHE A 150 5.28 3.45 -7.37
C PHE A 150 3.95 3.23 -8.11
N ILE A 151 2.93 4.05 -7.82
CA ILE A 151 1.66 4.05 -8.55
C ILE A 151 1.88 4.26 -10.05
N ALA A 152 2.69 5.25 -10.42
CA ALA A 152 3.03 5.51 -11.82
C ALA A 152 3.74 4.32 -12.49
N ALA A 153 4.62 3.63 -11.74
CA ALA A 153 5.29 2.43 -12.22
C ALA A 153 4.30 1.27 -12.44
N VAL A 154 3.34 1.07 -11.53
CA VAL A 154 2.25 0.08 -11.72
C VAL A 154 1.42 0.43 -12.95
N GLY A 155 0.98 1.68 -13.08
CA GLY A 155 0.23 2.13 -14.25
C GLY A 155 0.98 1.94 -15.57
N LYS A 156 2.30 2.14 -15.56
CA LYS A 156 3.14 1.89 -16.75
C LYS A 156 3.30 0.40 -17.03
N LEU A 157 3.57 -0.42 -16.01
CA LEU A 157 3.78 -1.87 -16.16
C LEU A 157 2.54 -2.57 -16.69
N TRP A 158 1.35 -2.13 -16.28
CA TRP A 158 0.06 -2.72 -16.65
C TRP A 158 -0.71 -1.92 -17.71
N SER A 159 -0.06 -0.97 -18.37
CA SER A 159 -0.69 -0.09 -19.37
C SER A 159 -1.36 -0.86 -20.51
N GLU A 160 -0.72 -1.92 -20.99
CA GLU A 160 -1.21 -2.79 -22.07
C GLU A 160 -1.83 -4.10 -21.54
N ALA A 161 -1.96 -4.25 -20.22
CA ALA A 161 -2.48 -5.44 -19.57
C ALA A 161 -3.94 -5.27 -19.11
N GLY A 162 -4.64 -4.26 -19.64
CA GLY A 162 -6.05 -4.00 -19.37
C GLY A 162 -6.37 -3.39 -18.01
N LEU A 163 -5.38 -2.90 -17.25
CA LEU A 163 -5.64 -2.29 -15.93
C LEU A 163 -6.50 -1.01 -16.05
N LYS A 164 -6.23 -0.18 -17.07
CA LYS A 164 -7.05 1.00 -17.36
C LYS A 164 -8.46 0.58 -17.78
N ASP A 165 -8.57 -0.38 -18.69
CA ASP A 165 -9.84 -0.86 -19.22
C ASP A 165 -10.70 -1.47 -18.10
N LEU A 166 -10.12 -2.28 -17.22
CA LEU A 166 -10.79 -2.81 -16.03
C LEU A 166 -11.40 -1.70 -15.16
N LEU A 167 -10.66 -0.62 -14.90
CA LEU A 167 -11.16 0.51 -14.10
C LEU A 167 -12.27 1.30 -14.80
N VAL A 168 -12.26 1.32 -16.13
CA VAL A 168 -13.23 2.05 -16.96
C VAL A 168 -14.50 1.24 -17.19
N ASP A 169 -14.35 0.00 -17.64
CA ASP A 169 -15.44 -0.90 -18.01
C ASP A 169 -16.23 -1.38 -16.78
N SER A 170 -15.60 -1.41 -15.60
CA SER A 170 -16.29 -1.62 -14.33
C SER A 170 -17.10 -0.41 -13.84
N GLY A 171 -16.97 0.75 -14.50
CA GLY A 171 -17.65 1.98 -14.11
C GLY A 171 -17.07 2.67 -12.87
N VAL A 172 -15.95 2.19 -12.32
CA VAL A 172 -15.31 2.79 -11.14
C VAL A 172 -14.75 4.18 -11.46
N TYR A 173 -14.13 4.35 -12.64
CA TYR A 173 -13.60 5.64 -13.09
C TYR A 173 -13.83 5.89 -14.58
N ALA A 174 -14.07 7.15 -14.95
CA ALA A 174 -14.01 7.56 -16.34
C ALA A 174 -12.58 7.46 -16.90
N GLY A 175 -12.44 7.26 -18.22
CA GLY A 175 -11.15 7.01 -18.88
C GLY A 175 -10.03 8.00 -18.55
N THR A 176 -10.32 9.31 -18.58
CA THR A 176 -9.33 10.34 -18.23
C THR A 176 -8.92 10.29 -16.75
N THR A 177 -9.87 9.98 -15.86
CA THR A 177 -9.60 9.84 -14.42
C THR A 177 -8.72 8.63 -14.16
N ALA A 178 -9.04 7.47 -14.78
CA ALA A 178 -8.23 6.26 -14.70
C ALA A 178 -6.78 6.52 -15.16
N GLU A 179 -6.60 7.26 -16.25
CA GLU A 179 -5.28 7.62 -16.76
C GLU A 179 -4.49 8.52 -15.81
N GLN A 180 -5.11 9.56 -15.26
CA GLN A 180 -4.43 10.49 -14.34
C GLN A 180 -4.10 9.84 -12.99
N MET A 181 -4.94 8.91 -12.50
CA MET A 181 -4.59 8.14 -11.29
C MET A 181 -3.44 7.17 -11.56
N LEU A 182 -3.44 6.47 -12.70
CA LEU A 182 -2.38 5.52 -13.07
C LEU A 182 -1.07 6.22 -13.44
N SER A 183 -1.09 7.52 -13.75
CA SER A 183 0.12 8.32 -13.88
C SER A 183 0.69 8.80 -12.52
N GLY A 184 0.08 8.43 -11.40
CA GLY A 184 0.48 8.85 -10.05
C GLY A 184 0.15 10.32 -9.72
N LYS A 185 -0.65 11.01 -10.54
CA LYS A 185 -0.99 12.44 -10.34
C LYS A 185 -2.19 12.64 -9.43
N GLN A 186 -3.10 11.65 -9.37
CA GLN A 186 -4.27 11.67 -8.51
C GLN A 186 -4.13 10.62 -7.40
N PHE A 187 -3.30 10.91 -6.40
CA PHE A 187 -2.90 9.96 -5.37
C PHE A 187 -4.07 9.26 -4.66
N ASN A 188 -5.02 10.00 -4.10
CA ASN A 188 -6.14 9.40 -3.36
C ASN A 188 -7.01 8.47 -4.23
N ARG A 189 -7.27 8.88 -5.48
CA ARG A 189 -8.01 8.06 -6.45
C ARG A 189 -7.19 6.83 -6.85
N ALA A 190 -5.88 6.98 -7.00
CA ALA A 190 -5.00 5.87 -7.31
C ALA A 190 -4.96 4.81 -6.21
N VAL A 191 -4.81 5.23 -4.95
CA VAL A 191 -4.85 4.33 -3.79
C VAL A 191 -6.18 3.58 -3.74
N ARG A 192 -7.30 4.29 -3.90
CA ARG A 192 -8.63 3.67 -3.92
C ARG A 192 -8.78 2.68 -5.07
N GLY A 193 -8.52 3.10 -6.31
CA GLY A 193 -8.69 2.26 -7.49
C GLY A 193 -7.81 1.02 -7.48
N LEU A 194 -6.53 1.16 -7.11
CA LEU A 194 -5.63 0.01 -7.01
C LEU A 194 -6.00 -0.93 -5.86
N THR A 195 -6.55 -0.41 -4.76
CA THR A 195 -7.08 -1.26 -3.67
C THR A 195 -8.29 -2.07 -4.14
N LEU A 196 -9.22 -1.45 -4.89
CA LEU A 196 -10.38 -2.13 -5.45
C LEU A 196 -9.97 -3.19 -6.47
N VAL A 197 -9.01 -2.89 -7.35
CA VAL A 197 -8.46 -3.85 -8.31
C VAL A 197 -7.78 -5.01 -7.59
N TYR A 198 -6.94 -4.72 -6.60
CA TYR A 198 -6.30 -5.75 -5.78
C TYR A 198 -7.34 -6.68 -5.15
N GLU A 199 -8.38 -6.11 -4.54
CA GLU A 199 -9.45 -6.88 -3.92
C GLU A 199 -10.20 -7.74 -4.95
N ALA A 200 -10.58 -7.18 -6.11
CA ALA A 200 -11.25 -7.93 -7.17
C ALA A 200 -10.38 -9.10 -7.68
N LEU A 201 -9.08 -8.88 -7.89
CA LEU A 201 -8.15 -9.92 -8.31
C LEU A 201 -7.98 -11.01 -7.23
N MET A 202 -7.95 -10.63 -5.96
CA MET A 202 -7.88 -11.59 -4.85
C MET A 202 -9.15 -12.43 -4.73
N HIS A 203 -10.33 -11.85 -4.97
CA HIS A 203 -11.59 -12.60 -5.03
C HIS A 203 -11.55 -13.65 -6.14
N VAL A 204 -11.13 -13.26 -7.34
CA VAL A 204 -11.00 -14.19 -8.48
C VAL A 204 -9.99 -15.29 -8.15
N LEU A 205 -8.81 -14.94 -7.64
CA LEU A 205 -7.75 -15.89 -7.30
C LEU A 205 -8.23 -16.90 -6.25
N LEU A 206 -8.87 -16.43 -5.17
CA LEU A 206 -9.40 -17.31 -4.14
C LEU A 206 -10.50 -18.21 -4.70
N SER A 207 -11.46 -17.66 -5.46
CA SER A 207 -12.51 -18.46 -6.09
C SER A 207 -11.93 -19.60 -6.94
N GLN A 208 -10.94 -19.29 -7.78
CA GLN A 208 -10.24 -20.28 -8.60
C GLN A 208 -9.44 -21.30 -7.77
N PHE A 209 -8.78 -20.85 -6.69
CA PHE A 209 -8.05 -21.75 -5.80
C PHE A 209 -8.96 -22.81 -5.16
N PHE A 210 -10.16 -22.43 -4.72
CA PHE A 210 -11.06 -23.41 -4.13
C PHE A 210 -11.73 -24.32 -5.15
N GLN A 211 -12.00 -23.84 -6.37
CA GLN A 211 -12.42 -24.71 -7.48
C GLN A 211 -11.34 -25.75 -7.77
N TYR A 212 -10.07 -25.35 -7.80
CA TYR A 212 -8.95 -26.27 -7.91
C TYR A 212 -8.91 -27.29 -6.75
N CYS A 213 -9.12 -26.86 -5.51
CA CYS A 213 -9.17 -27.78 -4.37
C CYS A 213 -10.33 -28.79 -4.46
N ASP A 214 -11.47 -28.42 -5.03
CA ASP A 214 -12.60 -29.35 -5.27
C ASP A 214 -12.23 -30.38 -6.34
N LEU A 215 -11.64 -29.93 -7.45
CA LEU A 215 -11.21 -30.79 -8.56
C LEU A 215 -10.13 -31.81 -8.15
N GLU A 216 -9.21 -31.41 -7.28
CA GLU A 216 -8.09 -32.25 -6.81
C GLU A 216 -8.43 -33.04 -5.53
N ASP A 217 -9.68 -33.03 -5.07
CA ASP A 217 -10.12 -33.66 -3.81
C ASP A 217 -9.33 -33.20 -2.56
N ARG A 218 -8.94 -31.92 -2.57
CA ARG A 218 -8.17 -31.25 -1.51
C ARG A 218 -9.03 -30.35 -0.62
N LEU A 219 -10.35 -30.34 -0.79
CA LEU A 219 -11.26 -29.59 0.09
C LEU A 219 -11.15 -30.02 1.56
N ALA A 220 -10.73 -31.26 1.83
CA ALA A 220 -10.49 -31.75 3.18
C ALA A 220 -9.34 -31.00 3.90
N ASP A 221 -8.38 -30.46 3.14
CA ASP A 221 -7.26 -29.65 3.65
C ASP A 221 -7.72 -28.23 4.04
N VAL A 222 -8.89 -27.81 3.56
CA VAL A 222 -9.42 -26.47 3.78
C VAL A 222 -10.36 -26.48 4.97
N PRO A 223 -10.19 -25.58 5.96
CA PRO A 223 -11.11 -25.49 7.09
C PRO A 223 -12.56 -25.28 6.63
N LYS A 224 -13.47 -26.18 7.04
CA LYS A 224 -14.87 -26.20 6.57
C LYS A 224 -15.59 -24.84 6.71
N HIS A 225 -15.35 -24.14 7.82
CA HIS A 225 -15.95 -22.82 8.07
C HIS A 225 -15.49 -21.78 7.03
N LEU A 226 -14.24 -21.87 6.56
CA LEU A 226 -13.68 -20.99 5.55
C LEU A 226 -14.37 -21.22 4.20
N TRP A 227 -14.54 -22.49 3.83
CA TRP A 227 -15.20 -22.89 2.58
C TRP A 227 -16.66 -22.45 2.51
N SER A 228 -17.43 -22.71 3.58
CA SER A 228 -18.84 -22.32 3.64
C SER A 228 -19.01 -20.81 3.46
N ARG A 229 -18.21 -20.02 4.18
CA ARG A 229 -18.26 -18.56 4.07
C ARG A 229 -17.83 -18.04 2.71
N MET A 230 -16.88 -18.69 2.05
CA MET A 230 -16.47 -18.25 0.71
C MET A 230 -17.51 -18.61 -0.36
N LYS A 231 -18.21 -19.74 -0.23
CA LYS A 231 -19.37 -20.04 -1.08
C LYS A 231 -20.46 -18.98 -0.95
N GLU A 232 -20.77 -18.59 0.29
CA GLU A 232 -21.72 -17.51 0.56
C GLU A 232 -21.26 -16.18 -0.07
N ALA A 233 -19.99 -15.81 0.11
CA ALA A 233 -19.43 -14.58 -0.47
C ALA A 233 -19.41 -14.59 -2.01
N ASN A 234 -19.09 -15.72 -2.64
CA ASN A 234 -19.11 -15.86 -4.10
C ASN A 234 -20.53 -15.75 -4.67
N LEU A 235 -21.51 -16.41 -4.05
CA LEU A 235 -22.92 -16.31 -4.46
C LEU A 235 -23.45 -14.86 -4.36
N GLN A 236 -22.99 -14.11 -3.35
CA GLN A 236 -23.32 -12.69 -3.19
C GLN A 236 -22.59 -11.79 -4.19
N PHE A 237 -21.35 -12.11 -4.55
CA PHE A 237 -20.59 -11.38 -5.56
C PHE A 237 -21.23 -11.55 -6.95
N GLU A 238 -21.61 -12.77 -7.32
CA GLU A 238 -22.29 -13.06 -8.59
C GLU A 238 -23.67 -12.38 -8.67
N SER A 239 -24.45 -12.39 -7.58
CA SER A 239 -25.75 -11.72 -7.54
C SER A 239 -25.63 -10.19 -7.59
N SER A 240 -24.62 -9.61 -6.93
CA SER A 240 -24.35 -8.16 -6.95
C SER A 240 -23.86 -7.69 -8.31
N ALA A 241 -22.96 -8.45 -8.96
CA ALA A 241 -22.49 -8.18 -10.32
C ALA A 241 -23.63 -8.24 -11.35
N CYS A 242 -24.62 -9.11 -11.16
CA CYS A 242 -25.81 -9.17 -12.01
C CYS A 242 -26.81 -8.03 -11.78
N SER A 243 -26.74 -7.32 -10.64
CA SER A 243 -27.75 -6.33 -10.22
C SER A 243 -27.50 -4.89 -10.70
N GLY A 244 -26.36 -4.59 -11.33
CA GLY A 244 -26.14 -3.37 -12.13
C GLY A 244 -26.36 -2.00 -11.44
N ASN A 245 -26.38 -1.92 -10.10
CA ASN A 245 -26.69 -0.65 -9.42
C ASN A 245 -25.44 0.24 -9.25
N SER A 246 -25.21 1.12 -10.22
CA SER A 246 -24.21 2.18 -10.22
C SER A 246 -24.59 3.31 -9.27
N GLN A 247 -24.14 3.26 -8.01
CA GLN A 247 -24.11 4.43 -7.13
C GLN A 247 -22.68 4.66 -6.61
N PRO A 248 -22.15 5.89 -6.69
CA PRO A 248 -20.79 6.19 -6.26
C PRO A 248 -20.72 6.09 -4.73
N VAL A 249 -19.86 5.20 -4.23
CA VAL A 249 -19.61 5.04 -2.79
C VAL A 249 -18.74 6.22 -2.33
N ASP A 250 -19.37 7.35 -2.03
CA ASP A 250 -18.73 8.61 -1.61
C ASP A 250 -18.26 8.63 -0.15
N ASN A 251 -18.57 7.60 0.66
CA ASN A 251 -18.48 7.72 2.12
C ASN A 251 -17.23 7.12 2.81
N LEU A 252 -16.11 6.92 2.12
CA LEU A 252 -14.84 6.48 2.73
C LEU A 252 -13.75 7.58 2.75
N ALA A 253 -14.06 8.78 2.23
CA ALA A 253 -13.12 9.90 2.21
C ALA A 253 -12.83 10.48 3.61
N GLU A 254 -13.77 10.35 4.55
CA GLU A 254 -13.59 10.90 5.91
C GLU A 254 -12.63 10.07 6.76
N THR A 255 -12.52 8.75 6.53
CA THR A 255 -11.68 7.87 7.36
C THR A 255 -10.19 8.01 7.03
N PHE A 256 -9.81 8.38 5.80
CA PHE A 256 -8.39 8.54 5.43
C PHE A 256 -7.80 9.89 5.83
N THR A 257 -8.64 10.92 6.01
CA THR A 257 -8.16 12.25 6.39
C THR A 257 -7.79 12.34 7.88
N GLN A 258 -8.28 11.42 8.72
CA GLN A 258 -7.92 11.36 10.14
C GLN A 258 -6.57 10.70 10.45
N TYR A 259 -5.98 9.96 9.50
CA TYR A 259 -4.67 9.29 9.70
C TYR A 259 -3.50 10.00 8.99
N VAL A 260 -3.76 11.17 8.39
CA VAL A 260 -2.73 12.09 7.89
C VAL A 260 -2.97 13.46 8.52
N THR A 261 -2.86 13.54 9.85
CA THR A 261 -2.58 14.81 10.53
C THR A 261 -1.07 14.94 10.73
N PRO A 262 -0.49 16.12 10.49
CA PRO A 262 0.94 16.34 10.69
C PRO A 262 1.22 16.44 12.19
N VAL A 263 2.19 15.66 12.65
CA VAL A 263 3.05 16.05 13.78
C VAL A 263 4.49 15.88 13.31
#